data_AF-A0A7D9JHN5-F1
#
_entry.id   AF-A0A7D9JHN5-F1
#
_cell.length_a   1.000
_cell.length_b   1.000
_cell.length_c   1.000
_cell.angle_alpha   90.00
_cell.angle_beta   90.00
_cell.angle_gamma   90.00
#
_symmetry.space_group_name_H-M   'P 1'
#
loop_
_entity.id
_entity.type
_entity.pdbx_description
1 polymer ?
#
loop_
_entity_poly.entity_id
_entity_poly.type
_entity_poly.pdbx_seq_one_letter_code
_entity_poly.pdbx_strand_id
1 'polypeptide(L)'
;MFLDMENLSSTTLARESLLSLTSQRTGEWFKEEMRKSGGLDYIVDLVLTSVVDIKDNGAELAQHEKGIESIKRCLKLIENVTFQNRENQIYLVSCRKSFLVVALSRLLRVCIHAITEDQPGLECCFFKIILDCVKSILRVFLNLTHDNDCESETIGQQDRLISTLLLCVLQVPQFVSMEEQFDILVLALGLLINLMEHSKQNIASLVVVKTRLSYEDSQSCKDSKESEKTERGKDVPAVEALVNLFQLRAQAARDSEAMNCELTNGQSDELKPTQDGLGWVCGEDIDVTRTEEPEVLEKSTTDDENKEEKSLEDEIGEALQKAGKHMEDSMVASYVALLLGCLAKDNNANQNLIRQLLPENNFDVLINTLKTFLGFMKLTSGTTGQAIEKIIDVLKNC
;
A
#
# COMPACT_ATOMS: atom_id res chain seq x y z
N MET A 1 -22.55 -10.76 10.92
CA MET A 1 -21.86 -10.78 12.23
C MET A 1 -21.63 -12.24 12.57
N PHE A 2 -20.50 -12.80 12.13
CA PHE A 2 -20.06 -14.11 12.59
C PHE A 2 -19.11 -13.83 13.76
N LEU A 3 -19.60 -14.03 14.98
CA LEU A 3 -18.75 -14.02 16.17
C LEU A 3 -18.40 -15.48 16.45
N ASP A 4 -17.10 -15.82 16.42
CA ASP A 4 -16.64 -17.11 16.91
C ASP A 4 -17.05 -17.28 18.37
N MET A 5 -17.68 -18.42 18.68
CA MET A 5 -18.24 -18.68 19.99
C MET A 5 -17.20 -18.70 21.12
N GLU A 6 -15.92 -18.85 20.77
CA GLU A 6 -14.78 -18.85 21.70
C GLU A 6 -14.38 -17.43 22.18
N ASN A 7 -14.86 -16.36 21.54
CA ASN A 7 -14.50 -14.96 21.85
C ASN A 7 -15.59 -14.17 22.60
N LEU A 8 -16.65 -14.84 23.05
CA LEU A 8 -17.79 -14.24 23.75
C LEU A 8 -17.44 -13.91 25.22
N SER A 9 -16.84 -12.75 25.45
CA SER A 9 -16.67 -12.14 26.77
C SER A 9 -17.48 -10.83 26.88
N SER A 10 -17.81 -10.41 28.11
CA SER A 10 -18.44 -9.10 28.34
C SER A 10 -17.62 -7.94 27.77
N THR A 11 -16.28 -8.07 27.79
CA THR A 11 -15.36 -7.08 27.22
C THR A 11 -15.43 -7.07 25.69
N THR A 12 -15.50 -8.25 25.06
CA THR A 12 -15.66 -8.37 23.60
C THR A 12 -16.99 -7.77 23.15
N LEU A 13 -18.09 -8.09 23.85
CA LEU A 13 -19.42 -7.56 23.55
C LEU A 13 -19.50 -6.04 23.74
N ALA A 14 -18.90 -5.50 24.80
CA ALA A 14 -18.82 -4.06 25.02
C ALA A 14 -18.03 -3.37 23.89
N ARG A 15 -16.89 -3.95 23.49
CA ARG A 15 -16.09 -3.44 22.36
C ARG A 15 -16.86 -3.45 21.05
N GLU A 16 -17.50 -4.57 20.70
CA GLU A 16 -18.29 -4.66 19.46
C GLU A 16 -19.49 -3.71 19.48
N SER A 17 -20.11 -3.51 20.64
CA SER A 17 -21.15 -2.50 20.82
C SER A 17 -20.62 -1.09 20.57
N LEU A 18 -19.46 -0.73 21.14
CA LEU A 18 -18.83 0.57 20.88
C LEU A 18 -18.43 0.74 19.41
N LEU A 19 -17.90 -0.30 18.75
CA LEU A 19 -17.56 -0.26 17.33
C LEU A 19 -18.81 -0.07 16.47
N SER A 20 -19.92 -0.72 16.83
CA SER A 20 -21.22 -0.55 16.17
C SER A 20 -21.77 0.86 16.37
N LEU A 21 -21.72 1.39 17.59
CA LEU A 21 -22.20 2.73 17.94
C LEU A 21 -21.35 3.85 17.33
N THR A 22 -20.06 3.60 17.08
CA THR A 22 -19.14 4.54 16.42
C THR A 22 -19.04 4.33 14.91
N SER A 23 -19.75 3.33 14.37
CA SER A 23 -19.76 3.06 12.93
C SER A 23 -20.48 4.17 12.15
N GLN A 24 -20.25 4.20 10.84
CA GLN A 24 -20.95 5.13 9.93
C GLN A 24 -22.48 5.03 10.01
N ARG A 25 -23.03 3.91 10.49
CA ARG A 25 -24.48 3.66 10.53
C ARG A 25 -25.21 4.38 11.65
N THR A 26 -24.52 4.73 12.75
CA THR A 26 -25.16 5.20 13.99
C THR A 26 -25.19 6.74 14.09
N GLY A 27 -24.61 7.44 13.12
CA GLY A 27 -24.54 8.91 13.08
C GLY A 27 -23.42 9.50 13.94
N GLU A 28 -23.14 10.79 13.77
CA GLU A 28 -21.98 11.46 14.40
C GLU A 28 -22.14 11.71 15.91
N TRP A 29 -23.37 11.76 16.41
CA TRP A 29 -23.68 12.16 17.79
C TRP A 29 -22.90 11.34 18.84
N PHE A 30 -22.77 10.02 18.64
CA PHE A 30 -22.06 9.16 19.60
C PHE A 30 -20.55 9.38 19.54
N LYS A 31 -20.00 9.69 18.35
CA LYS A 31 -18.58 10.05 18.22
C LYS A 31 -18.25 11.32 18.98
N GLU A 32 -19.16 12.32 18.95
CA GLU A 32 -19.01 13.53 19.74
C GLU A 32 -19.20 13.30 21.23
N GLU A 33 -20.19 12.49 21.61
CA GLU A 33 -20.45 12.19 23.02
C GLU A 33 -19.28 11.44 23.66
N MET A 34 -18.64 10.51 22.93
CA MET A 34 -17.39 9.86 23.34
C MET A 34 -16.28 10.87 23.65
N ARG A 35 -16.21 11.99 22.93
CA ARG A 35 -15.27 13.09 23.23
C ARG A 35 -15.73 13.89 24.45
N LYS A 36 -16.98 14.37 24.45
CA LYS A 36 -17.52 15.27 25.49
C LYS A 36 -17.58 14.62 26.88
N SER A 37 -17.77 13.31 26.94
CA SER A 37 -17.81 12.52 28.18
C SER A 37 -16.43 12.09 28.70
N GLY A 38 -15.34 12.39 27.99
CA GLY A 38 -13.98 11.94 28.35
C GLY A 38 -13.67 10.48 28.00
N GLY A 39 -14.52 9.82 27.21
CA GLY A 39 -14.27 8.46 26.71
C GLY A 39 -13.02 8.37 25.84
N LEU A 40 -12.74 9.39 25.03
CA LEU A 40 -11.51 9.45 24.23
C LEU A 40 -10.26 9.60 25.10
N ASP A 41 -10.31 10.38 26.17
CA ASP A 41 -9.21 10.53 27.12
C ASP A 41 -8.84 9.20 27.77
N TYR A 42 -9.84 8.43 28.18
CA TYR A 42 -9.64 7.09 28.74
C TYR A 42 -8.98 6.14 27.74
N ILE A 43 -9.41 6.16 26.47
CA ILE A 43 -8.79 5.34 25.41
C ILE A 43 -7.33 5.77 25.19
N VAL A 44 -7.05 7.07 25.16
CA VAL A 44 -5.69 7.60 25.06
C VAL A 44 -4.84 7.11 26.24
N ASP A 45 -5.34 7.18 27.46
CA ASP A 45 -4.63 6.72 28.66
C ASP A 45 -4.29 5.24 28.63
N LEU A 46 -5.19 4.41 28.11
CA LEU A 46 -4.92 2.98 27.90
C LEU A 46 -3.80 2.75 26.88
N VAL A 47 -3.79 3.50 25.78
CA VAL A 47 -2.71 3.43 24.78
C VAL A 47 -1.39 3.86 25.41
N LEU A 48 -1.35 5.00 26.10
CA LEU A 48 -0.13 5.52 26.74
C LEU A 48 0.42 4.54 27.78
N THR A 49 -0.44 3.99 28.63
CA THR A 49 -0.06 3.00 29.64
C THR A 49 0.47 1.71 29.02
N SER A 50 -0.09 1.29 27.89
CA SER A 50 0.37 0.07 27.20
C SER A 50 1.69 0.28 26.45
N VAL A 51 1.97 1.51 26.00
CA VAL A 51 3.18 1.85 25.25
C VAL A 51 4.36 2.14 26.19
N VAL A 52 4.13 2.67 27.40
CA VAL A 52 5.20 3.23 28.25
C VAL A 52 6.34 2.24 28.53
N ASP A 53 6.01 0.97 28.78
CA ASP A 53 6.98 -0.07 29.16
C ASP A 53 7.72 -0.67 27.95
N ILE A 54 7.30 -0.35 26.72
CA ILE A 54 7.96 -0.84 25.51
C ILE A 54 9.27 -0.08 25.30
N LYS A 55 10.38 -0.83 25.24
CA LYS A 55 11.73 -0.29 25.01
C LYS A 55 11.93 0.15 23.56
N ASP A 56 12.63 1.27 23.39
CA ASP A 56 12.86 1.89 22.07
C ASP A 56 13.71 1.02 21.12
N ASN A 57 14.53 0.12 21.66
CA ASN A 57 15.35 -0.80 20.87
C ASN A 57 14.60 -2.07 20.42
N GLY A 58 13.31 -2.19 20.73
CA GLY A 58 12.50 -3.38 20.40
C GLY A 58 12.87 -4.64 21.17
N ALA A 59 13.82 -4.56 22.11
CA ALA A 59 14.15 -5.70 22.95
C ALA A 59 12.91 -6.12 23.76
N GLU A 60 12.66 -7.44 23.80
CA GLU A 60 11.56 -8.03 24.57
C GLU A 60 10.16 -7.59 24.08
N LEU A 61 10.03 -7.08 22.86
CA LEU A 61 8.73 -6.66 22.30
C LEU A 61 7.68 -7.81 22.35
N ALA A 62 8.12 -9.05 22.17
CA ALA A 62 7.29 -10.25 22.29
C ALA A 62 6.65 -10.41 23.69
N GLN A 63 7.30 -9.93 24.76
CA GLN A 63 6.73 -9.96 26.11
C GLN A 63 5.54 -8.99 26.26
N HIS A 64 5.41 -8.03 25.35
CA HIS A 64 4.34 -7.03 25.34
C HIS A 64 3.19 -7.36 24.36
N GLU A 65 3.09 -8.60 23.87
CA GLU A 65 2.05 -9.04 22.93
C GLU A 65 0.63 -8.59 23.33
N LYS A 66 0.22 -8.90 24.57
CA LYS A 66 -1.11 -8.51 25.09
C LYS A 66 -1.32 -6.99 25.12
N GLY A 67 -0.25 -6.23 25.37
CA GLY A 67 -0.25 -4.77 25.34
C GLY A 67 -0.47 -4.25 23.92
N ILE A 68 0.24 -4.82 22.94
CA ILE A 68 0.10 -4.47 21.52
C ILE A 68 -1.31 -4.79 21.01
N GLU A 69 -1.89 -5.94 21.40
CA GLU A 69 -3.28 -6.27 21.07
C GLU A 69 -4.29 -5.33 21.74
N SER A 70 -4.02 -4.88 22.97
CA SER A 70 -4.82 -3.86 23.66
C SER A 70 -4.78 -2.54 22.89
N ILE A 71 -3.59 -2.10 22.47
CA ILE A 71 -3.41 -0.91 21.65
C ILE A 71 -4.16 -1.04 20.33
N LYS A 72 -4.02 -2.17 19.61
CA LYS A 72 -4.74 -2.43 18.35
C LYS A 72 -6.26 -2.27 18.51
N ARG A 73 -6.82 -2.79 19.60
CA ARG A 73 -8.26 -2.64 19.91
C ARG A 73 -8.65 -1.19 20.14
N CYS A 74 -7.82 -0.42 20.84
CA CYS A 74 -8.01 1.01 21.05
C CYS A 74 -7.94 1.80 19.73
N LEU A 75 -6.95 1.49 18.87
CA LEU A 75 -6.76 2.12 17.57
C LEU A 75 -7.96 1.90 16.65
N LYS A 76 -8.61 0.73 16.69
CA LYS A 76 -9.84 0.50 15.91
C LYS A 76 -10.99 1.42 16.33
N LEU A 77 -11.14 1.69 17.64
CA LEU A 77 -12.13 2.66 18.13
C LEU A 77 -11.75 4.08 17.69
N ILE A 78 -10.47 4.45 17.81
CA ILE A 78 -9.95 5.75 17.37
C ILE A 78 -10.20 5.97 15.88
N GLU A 79 -9.89 4.98 15.04
CA GLU A 79 -10.15 4.99 13.60
C GLU A 79 -11.64 5.29 13.32
N ASN A 80 -12.56 4.61 13.99
CA ASN A 80 -14.00 4.82 13.79
C ASN A 80 -14.46 6.23 14.23
N VAL A 81 -14.03 6.69 15.41
CA VAL A 81 -14.47 8.00 15.94
C VAL A 81 -13.84 9.18 15.20
N THR A 82 -12.72 8.97 14.51
CA THR A 82 -12.04 9.99 13.69
C THR A 82 -12.49 9.97 12.23
N PHE A 83 -13.09 8.89 11.76
CA PHE A 83 -13.60 8.82 10.39
C PHE A 83 -14.67 9.91 10.15
N GLN A 84 -14.38 10.82 9.22
CA GLN A 84 -15.23 11.97 8.86
C GLN A 84 -15.69 12.80 10.07
N ASN A 85 -14.86 12.94 11.10
CA ASN A 85 -15.18 13.76 12.27
C ASN A 85 -14.01 14.69 12.62
N ARG A 86 -14.00 15.87 12.00
CA ARG A 86 -12.93 16.87 12.13
C ARG A 86 -12.63 17.25 13.57
N GLU A 87 -13.66 17.44 14.37
CA GLU A 87 -13.52 17.81 15.77
C GLU A 87 -12.80 16.73 16.60
N ASN A 88 -13.08 15.45 16.36
CA ASN A 88 -12.35 14.34 16.99
C ASN A 88 -10.91 14.20 16.48
N GLN A 89 -10.68 14.48 15.18
CA GLN A 89 -9.34 14.46 14.60
C GLN A 89 -8.45 15.52 15.28
N ILE A 90 -8.90 16.79 15.31
CA ILE A 90 -8.21 17.89 15.97
C ILE A 90 -8.01 17.60 17.47
N TYR A 91 -9.07 17.11 18.12
CA TYR A 91 -9.02 16.79 19.55
C TYR A 91 -7.92 15.78 19.88
N LEU A 92 -7.83 14.66 19.16
CA LEU A 92 -6.87 13.60 19.46
C LEU A 92 -5.42 13.99 19.17
N VAL A 93 -5.18 14.92 18.25
CA VAL A 93 -3.84 15.45 17.97
C VAL A 93 -3.42 16.46 19.03
N SER A 94 -4.35 17.31 19.49
CA SER A 94 -4.06 18.37 20.47
C SER A 94 -4.14 17.90 21.93
N CYS A 95 -4.91 16.85 22.18
CA CYS A 95 -5.12 16.23 23.48
C CYS A 95 -3.79 15.91 24.16
N ARG A 96 -3.70 16.27 25.46
CA ARG A 96 -2.53 15.98 26.31
C ARG A 96 -1.19 16.39 25.67
N LYS A 97 -1.12 17.52 24.97
CA LYS A 97 0.11 17.99 24.28
C LYS A 97 0.63 16.95 23.26
N SER A 98 -0.28 16.36 22.50
CA SER A 98 0.03 15.38 21.44
C SER A 98 0.65 14.08 21.94
N PHE A 99 0.47 13.70 23.22
CA PHE A 99 1.03 12.45 23.76
C PHE A 99 0.60 11.20 22.99
N LEU A 100 -0.64 11.14 22.50
CA LEU A 100 -1.07 10.02 21.64
C LEU A 100 -0.19 9.93 20.40
N VAL A 101 -0.03 11.04 19.69
CA VAL A 101 0.76 11.13 18.45
C VAL A 101 2.23 10.77 18.70
N VAL A 102 2.82 11.26 19.79
CA VAL A 102 4.19 10.91 20.22
C VAL A 102 4.31 9.41 20.50
N ALA A 103 3.38 8.85 21.28
CA ALA A 103 3.41 7.44 21.66
C ALA A 103 3.23 6.50 20.47
N LEU A 104 2.30 6.82 19.55
CA LEU A 104 2.09 6.02 18.35
C LEU A 104 3.24 6.13 17.35
N SER A 105 3.86 7.31 17.22
CA SER A 105 5.07 7.48 16.38
C SER A 105 6.24 6.66 16.93
N ARG A 106 6.43 6.67 18.25
CA ARG A 106 7.42 5.83 18.93
C ARG A 106 7.15 4.34 18.73
N LEU A 107 5.90 3.92 18.95
CA LEU A 107 5.50 2.52 18.79
C LEU A 107 5.69 2.05 17.34
N LEU A 108 5.27 2.86 16.36
CA LEU A 108 5.46 2.56 14.95
C LEU A 108 6.93 2.32 14.64
N ARG A 109 7.82 3.19 15.11
CA ARG A 109 9.27 3.03 14.93
C ARG A 109 9.80 1.73 15.53
N VAL A 110 9.38 1.38 16.74
CA VAL A 110 9.78 0.12 17.40
C VAL A 110 9.27 -1.09 16.62
N CYS A 111 8.02 -1.07 16.17
CA CYS A 111 7.43 -2.13 15.35
C CYS A 111 8.14 -2.30 14.01
N ILE A 112 8.45 -1.21 13.31
CA ILE A 112 9.19 -1.27 12.05
C ILE A 112 10.59 -1.80 12.25
N HIS A 113 11.31 -1.34 13.28
CA HIS A 113 12.62 -1.89 13.62
C HIS A 113 12.57 -3.40 13.89
N ALA A 114 11.55 -3.88 14.60
CA ALA A 114 11.37 -5.31 14.87
C ALA A 114 11.01 -6.13 13.61
N ILE A 115 10.38 -5.51 12.60
CA ILE A 115 10.08 -6.16 11.31
C ILE A 115 11.34 -6.21 10.43
N THR A 116 12.12 -5.12 10.39
CA THR A 116 13.21 -4.97 9.42
C THR A 116 14.55 -5.54 9.89
N GLU A 117 14.74 -5.67 11.20
CA GLU A 117 15.94 -6.29 11.76
C GLU A 117 15.62 -7.74 12.14
N ASP A 118 16.47 -8.67 11.71
CA ASP A 118 16.34 -10.11 11.97
C ASP A 118 16.44 -10.38 13.47
N GLN A 119 15.30 -10.40 14.16
CA GLN A 119 15.21 -10.76 15.56
C GLN A 119 15.08 -12.30 15.65
N PRO A 120 16.12 -13.02 16.10
CA PRO A 120 16.03 -14.47 16.26
C PRO A 120 14.92 -14.78 17.27
N GLY A 121 13.87 -15.47 16.81
CA GLY A 121 12.77 -15.94 17.66
C GLY A 121 11.45 -15.16 17.56
N LEU A 122 11.25 -14.31 16.55
CA LEU A 122 9.93 -13.74 16.30
C LEU A 122 9.00 -14.81 15.72
N GLU A 123 8.09 -15.34 16.54
CA GLU A 123 7.09 -16.31 16.08
C GLU A 123 6.18 -15.70 15.01
N CYS A 124 5.77 -16.50 14.02
CA CYS A 124 4.96 -16.04 12.89
C CYS A 124 3.64 -15.36 13.32
N CYS A 125 3.00 -15.88 14.37
CA CYS A 125 1.81 -15.27 14.96
C CYS A 125 2.09 -13.86 15.49
N PHE A 126 3.20 -13.68 16.20
CA PHE A 126 3.56 -12.39 16.79
C PHE A 126 3.97 -11.37 15.71
N PHE A 127 4.65 -11.80 14.65
CA PHE A 127 4.90 -10.96 13.48
C PHE A 127 3.61 -10.37 12.91
N LYS A 128 2.57 -11.19 12.74
CA LYS A 128 1.26 -10.72 12.25
C LYS A 128 0.61 -9.72 13.21
N ILE A 129 0.74 -9.91 14.52
CA ILE A 129 0.25 -8.96 15.54
C ILE A 129 0.94 -7.59 15.38
N ILE A 130 2.26 -7.58 15.20
CA ILE A 130 3.03 -6.34 14.97
C ILE A 130 2.58 -5.66 13.68
N LEU A 131 2.51 -6.41 12.57
CA LEU A 131 2.12 -5.88 11.26
C LEU A 131 0.70 -5.28 11.29
N ASP A 132 -0.24 -5.95 11.94
CA ASP A 132 -1.61 -5.43 12.14
C ASP A 132 -1.65 -4.15 12.98
N CYS A 133 -0.77 -4.05 13.99
CA CYS A 133 -0.62 -2.84 14.79
C CYS A 133 -0.09 -1.69 13.94
N VAL A 134 0.95 -1.92 13.14
CA VAL A 134 1.50 -0.95 12.17
C VAL A 134 0.39 -0.42 11.27
N LYS A 135 -0.38 -1.31 10.62
CA LYS A 135 -1.49 -0.91 9.74
C LYS A 135 -2.54 -0.07 10.48
N SER A 136 -2.85 -0.44 11.72
CA SER A 136 -3.82 0.29 12.55
C SER A 136 -3.32 1.69 12.93
N ILE A 137 -2.03 1.86 13.22
CA ILE A 137 -1.42 3.18 13.45
C ILE A 137 -1.48 4.03 12.18
N LEU A 138 -1.11 3.46 11.02
CA LEU A 138 -1.16 4.17 9.74
C LEU A 138 -2.58 4.63 9.40
N ARG A 139 -3.60 3.78 9.61
CA ARG A 139 -5.02 4.14 9.39
C ARG A 139 -5.48 5.27 10.30
N VAL A 140 -5.09 5.25 11.58
CA VAL A 140 -5.40 6.35 12.50
C VAL A 140 -4.72 7.63 12.04
N PHE A 141 -3.43 7.61 11.71
CA PHE A 141 -2.73 8.79 11.22
C PHE A 141 -3.29 9.31 9.90
N LEU A 142 -3.73 8.45 8.98
CA LEU A 142 -4.44 8.86 7.76
C LEU A 142 -5.69 9.69 8.10
N ASN A 143 -6.52 9.21 9.02
CA ASN A 143 -7.71 9.97 9.46
C ASN A 143 -7.35 11.29 10.14
N LEU A 144 -6.30 11.32 10.96
CA LEU A 144 -5.90 12.52 11.69
C LEU A 144 -5.28 13.59 10.77
N THR A 145 -4.67 13.19 9.66
CA THR A 145 -3.97 14.08 8.72
C THR A 145 -4.81 14.54 7.54
N HIS A 146 -5.90 13.84 7.22
CA HIS A 146 -6.78 14.17 6.10
C HIS A 146 -7.52 15.51 6.32
N ASP A 147 -7.35 16.47 5.40
CA ASP A 147 -7.92 17.83 5.45
C ASP A 147 -7.62 18.64 6.75
N ASN A 148 -6.51 18.30 7.42
CA ASN A 148 -6.09 18.92 8.68
C ASN A 148 -4.61 19.37 8.62
N ASP A 149 -4.36 20.52 7.99
CA ASP A 149 -2.99 21.02 7.73
C ASP A 149 -2.12 21.16 8.99
N CYS A 150 -2.67 21.72 10.07
CA CYS A 150 -1.94 21.95 11.32
C CYS A 150 -1.59 20.63 12.02
N GLU A 151 -2.55 19.71 12.05
CA GLU A 151 -2.39 18.38 12.62
C GLU A 151 -1.40 17.54 11.80
N SER A 152 -1.47 17.67 10.46
CA SER A 152 -0.54 17.05 9.51
C SER A 152 0.90 17.51 9.74
N GLU A 153 1.13 18.81 9.94
CA GLU A 153 2.43 19.32 10.35
C GLU A 153 2.86 18.77 11.71
N THR A 154 1.97 18.79 12.72
CA THR A 154 2.27 18.30 14.07
C THR A 154 2.67 16.82 14.10
N ILE A 155 1.97 15.99 13.31
CA ILE A 155 2.28 14.56 13.17
C ILE A 155 3.59 14.39 12.38
N GLY A 156 3.77 15.08 11.26
CA GLY A 156 4.97 14.96 10.42
C GLY A 156 6.27 15.38 11.12
N GLN A 157 6.19 16.28 12.11
CA GLN A 157 7.34 16.72 12.90
C GLN A 157 7.71 15.77 14.06
N GLN A 158 7.01 14.66 14.25
CA GLN A 158 7.39 13.68 15.27
C GLN A 158 8.75 13.03 14.97
N ASP A 159 9.50 12.74 16.03
CA ASP A 159 10.85 12.21 15.95
C ASP A 159 10.92 10.94 15.08
N ARG A 160 11.68 11.04 13.98
CA ARG A 160 11.93 9.96 13.01
C ARG A 160 10.68 9.37 12.36
N LEU A 161 9.52 10.05 12.41
CA LEU A 161 8.30 9.51 11.79
C LEU A 161 8.46 9.39 10.27
N ILE A 162 8.89 10.46 9.59
CA ILE A 162 9.06 10.45 8.12
C ILE A 162 10.06 9.36 7.69
N SER A 163 11.20 9.22 8.38
CA SER A 163 12.16 8.14 8.10
C SER A 163 11.54 6.75 8.33
N THR A 164 10.71 6.59 9.36
CA THR A 164 10.03 5.32 9.64
C THR A 164 9.02 4.99 8.54
N LEU A 165 8.26 5.97 8.05
CA LEU A 165 7.32 5.79 6.94
C LEU A 165 8.04 5.44 5.63
N LEU A 166 9.21 6.03 5.37
CA LEU A 166 10.03 5.64 4.23
C LEU A 166 10.50 4.18 4.33
N LEU A 167 10.82 3.67 5.53
CA LEU A 167 11.10 2.25 5.73
C LEU A 167 9.86 1.37 5.50
N CYS A 168 8.66 1.82 5.89
CA CYS A 168 7.41 1.13 5.55
C CYS A 168 7.23 0.97 4.04
N VAL A 169 7.61 1.98 3.26
CA VAL A 169 7.49 1.96 1.80
C VAL A 169 8.60 1.14 1.15
N LEU A 170 9.84 1.32 1.58
CA LEU A 170 11.02 0.85 0.84
C LEU A 170 11.56 -0.50 1.34
N GLN A 171 11.32 -0.85 2.61
CA GLN A 171 11.95 -2.01 3.26
C GLN A 171 10.94 -3.04 3.76
N VAL A 172 9.87 -2.63 4.44
CA VAL A 172 8.88 -3.56 5.02
C VAL A 172 8.29 -4.57 4.01
N PRO A 173 8.01 -4.20 2.74
CA PRO A 173 7.38 -5.13 1.80
C PRO A 173 8.19 -6.42 1.55
N GLN A 174 9.51 -6.42 1.75
CA GLN A 174 10.34 -7.61 1.59
C GLN A 174 10.13 -8.67 2.69
N PHE A 175 9.51 -8.29 3.80
CA PHE A 175 9.30 -9.15 4.98
C PHE A 175 7.86 -9.68 5.07
N VAL A 176 6.97 -9.27 4.17
CA VAL A 176 5.54 -9.61 4.22
C VAL A 176 5.09 -10.34 2.95
N SER A 177 3.95 -11.03 3.02
CA SER A 177 3.35 -11.70 1.86
C SER A 177 2.88 -10.69 0.81
N MET A 178 2.74 -11.13 -0.44
CA MET A 178 2.31 -10.29 -1.57
C MET A 178 1.00 -9.53 -1.26
N GLU A 179 0.03 -10.20 -0.64
CA GLU A 179 -1.25 -9.59 -0.22
C GLU A 179 -1.07 -8.41 0.75
N GLU A 180 -0.10 -8.52 1.66
CA GLU A 180 0.16 -7.51 2.69
C GLU A 180 1.07 -6.37 2.17
N GLN A 181 1.87 -6.63 1.11
CA GLN A 181 2.74 -5.62 0.50
C GLN A 181 1.93 -4.42 0.01
N PHE A 182 0.84 -4.69 -0.72
CA PHE A 182 0.01 -3.64 -1.29
C PHE A 182 -0.70 -2.79 -0.21
N ASP A 183 -1.28 -3.41 0.82
CA ASP A 183 -1.95 -2.69 1.93
C ASP A 183 -0.96 -1.76 2.65
N ILE A 184 0.24 -2.24 2.98
CA ILE A 184 1.27 -1.41 3.62
C ILE A 184 1.73 -0.26 2.71
N LEU A 185 1.96 -0.52 1.43
CA LEU A 185 2.39 0.51 0.48
C LEU A 185 1.35 1.62 0.35
N VAL A 186 0.08 1.27 0.15
CA VAL A 186 -1.01 2.25 0.01
C VAL A 186 -1.20 3.06 1.29
N LEU A 187 -1.17 2.41 2.46
CA LEU A 187 -1.31 3.10 3.75
C LEU A 187 -0.15 4.06 4.01
N ALA A 188 1.10 3.62 3.81
CA ALA A 188 2.29 4.41 4.10
C ALA A 188 2.48 5.55 3.09
N LEU A 189 2.30 5.29 1.79
CA LEU A 189 2.35 6.32 0.76
C LEU A 189 1.20 7.33 0.91
N GLY A 190 -0.02 6.85 1.19
CA GLY A 190 -1.15 7.74 1.46
C GLY A 190 -0.88 8.68 2.63
N LEU A 191 -0.28 8.17 3.71
CA LEU A 191 0.09 9.01 4.85
C LEU A 191 1.20 10.00 4.51
N LEU A 192 2.23 9.57 3.77
CA LEU A 192 3.28 10.48 3.30
C LEU A 192 2.70 11.60 2.42
N ILE A 193 1.75 11.29 1.52
CA ILE A 193 1.06 12.29 0.70
C ILE A 193 0.34 13.29 1.59
N ASN A 194 -0.51 12.84 2.53
CA ASN A 194 -1.21 13.73 3.46
C ASN A 194 -0.26 14.63 4.26
N LEU A 195 0.89 14.08 4.68
CA LEU A 195 1.91 14.82 5.43
C LEU A 195 2.62 15.89 4.58
N MET A 196 2.80 15.65 3.28
CA MET A 196 3.53 16.56 2.39
C MET A 196 2.64 17.56 1.65
N GLU A 197 1.36 17.28 1.45
CA GLU A 197 0.49 18.04 0.53
C GLU A 197 0.44 19.55 0.82
N HIS A 198 0.43 19.89 2.11
CA HIS A 198 0.24 21.27 2.59
C HIS A 198 1.31 21.77 3.59
N SER A 199 2.24 20.92 4.07
CA SER A 199 3.27 21.33 5.04
C SER A 199 4.66 21.42 4.41
N LYS A 200 5.15 22.67 4.27
CA LYS A 200 6.53 22.95 3.84
C LYS A 200 7.57 22.42 4.83
N GLN A 201 7.24 22.40 6.12
CA GLN A 201 8.13 21.91 7.17
C GLN A 201 8.32 20.40 7.05
N ASN A 202 7.24 19.67 6.76
CA ASN A 202 7.32 18.23 6.51
C ASN A 202 8.10 17.91 5.23
N ILE A 203 7.89 18.68 4.15
CA ILE A 203 8.68 18.56 2.91
C ILE A 203 10.17 18.76 3.18
N ALA A 204 10.52 19.81 3.92
CA ALA A 204 11.91 20.10 4.28
C ALA A 204 12.54 18.95 5.08
N SER A 205 11.80 18.37 6.03
CA SER A 205 12.24 17.19 6.78
C SER A 205 12.44 15.97 5.88
N LEU A 206 11.55 15.71 4.91
CA LEU A 206 11.68 14.55 4.01
C LEU A 206 12.89 14.66 3.08
N VAL A 207 13.13 15.82 2.48
CA VAL A 207 14.20 16.00 1.47
C VAL A 207 15.60 15.76 2.05
N VAL A 208 15.81 16.00 3.34
CA VAL A 208 17.10 15.79 4.01
C VAL A 208 17.28 14.37 4.57
N VAL A 209 16.22 13.56 4.60
CA VAL A 209 16.30 12.18 5.08
C VAL A 209 17.12 11.33 4.10
N LYS A 210 17.98 10.50 4.66
CA LYS A 210 18.61 9.40 3.94
C LYS A 210 17.94 8.09 4.31
N THR A 211 17.85 7.19 3.34
CA THR A 211 17.18 5.89 3.44
C THR A 211 17.90 4.87 2.56
N ARG A 212 17.48 3.61 2.64
CA ARG A 212 17.91 2.54 1.74
C ARG A 212 17.01 2.51 0.50
N LEU A 213 17.56 2.08 -0.64
CA LEU A 213 16.81 1.83 -1.88
C LEU A 213 15.74 0.75 -1.70
N SER A 214 14.76 0.71 -2.61
CA SER A 214 13.72 -0.33 -2.61
C SER A 214 14.33 -1.73 -2.60
N TYR A 215 13.72 -2.64 -1.84
CA TYR A 215 14.16 -4.04 -1.75
C TYR A 215 14.24 -4.75 -3.12
N GLU A 216 13.39 -4.36 -4.06
CA GLU A 216 13.32 -4.97 -5.40
C GLU A 216 14.54 -4.62 -6.27
N ASP A 217 15.21 -3.49 -6.01
CA ASP A 217 16.47 -3.13 -6.67
C ASP A 217 17.62 -4.04 -6.21
N SER A 218 17.55 -4.53 -4.96
CA SER A 218 18.49 -5.52 -4.43
C SER A 218 18.29 -6.92 -5.00
N GLN A 219 17.14 -7.18 -5.64
CA GLN A 219 16.79 -8.47 -6.25
C GLN A 219 17.22 -8.54 -7.72
N SER A 220 17.15 -7.44 -8.47
CA SER A 220 17.54 -7.35 -9.89
C SER A 220 19.05 -7.50 -10.14
N CYS A 221 19.89 -7.10 -9.18
CA CYS A 221 21.35 -7.21 -9.28
C CYS A 221 21.90 -8.64 -9.05
N LYS A 222 21.07 -9.66 -8.86
CA LYS A 222 21.55 -11.06 -8.70
C LYS A 222 21.98 -11.71 -10.02
N ASP A 223 21.66 -11.11 -11.17
CA ASP A 223 21.97 -11.66 -12.49
C ASP A 223 23.26 -11.13 -13.12
N SER A 224 23.95 -10.17 -12.50
CA SER A 224 25.21 -9.60 -13.00
C SER A 224 26.39 -9.90 -12.07
N LYS A 225 27.19 -10.91 -12.44
CA LYS A 225 28.32 -11.48 -11.67
C LYS A 225 29.53 -10.56 -11.41
N GLU A 226 29.46 -9.24 -11.57
CA GLU A 226 30.68 -8.39 -11.52
C GLU A 226 30.62 -7.11 -10.66
N SER A 227 29.66 -6.94 -9.74
CA SER A 227 29.70 -5.81 -8.79
C SER A 227 29.22 -6.17 -7.38
N GLU A 228 29.72 -7.27 -6.82
CA GLU A 228 29.15 -7.89 -5.61
C GLU A 228 29.67 -7.39 -4.25
N LYS A 229 30.48 -6.32 -4.13
CA LYS A 229 31.08 -6.00 -2.81
C LYS A 229 31.05 -4.56 -2.28
N THR A 230 30.40 -3.60 -2.93
CA THR A 230 30.49 -2.19 -2.46
C THR A 230 29.16 -1.42 -2.30
N GLU A 231 28.02 -1.87 -2.84
CA GLU A 231 26.81 -1.02 -2.87
C GLU A 231 25.61 -1.53 -2.02
N ARG A 232 25.70 -2.72 -1.42
CA ARG A 232 24.61 -3.27 -0.62
C ARG A 232 24.56 -2.56 0.75
N GLY A 233 23.61 -1.63 0.92
CA GLY A 233 23.36 -0.93 2.18
C GLY A 233 23.87 0.51 2.26
N LYS A 234 24.16 1.17 1.13
CA LYS A 234 24.48 2.60 1.13
C LYS A 234 23.20 3.43 1.30
N ASP A 235 23.22 4.33 2.27
CA ASP A 235 22.16 5.32 2.46
C ASP A 235 22.14 6.33 1.29
N VAL A 236 21.01 6.42 0.60
CA VAL A 236 20.71 7.36 -0.48
C VAL A 236 19.72 8.44 -0.02
N PRO A 237 19.65 9.62 -0.67
CA PRO A 237 18.61 10.60 -0.40
C PRO A 237 17.19 10.02 -0.59
N ALA A 238 16.23 10.42 0.25
CA ALA A 238 14.86 9.93 0.18
C ALA A 238 14.19 10.20 -1.18
N VAL A 239 14.46 11.36 -1.78
CA VAL A 239 13.92 11.72 -3.11
C VAL A 239 14.44 10.78 -4.19
N GLU A 240 15.72 10.39 -4.12
CA GLU A 240 16.33 9.43 -5.04
C GLU A 240 15.69 8.04 -4.91
N ALA A 241 15.51 7.57 -3.67
CA ALA A 241 14.84 6.29 -3.43
C ALA A 241 13.38 6.26 -3.91
N LEU A 242 12.65 7.38 -3.76
CA LEU A 242 11.27 7.50 -4.26
C LEU A 242 11.21 7.52 -5.79
N VAL A 243 12.12 8.23 -6.46
CA VAL A 243 12.19 8.22 -7.93
C VAL A 243 12.55 6.83 -8.46
N ASN A 244 13.49 6.13 -7.82
CA ASN A 244 13.81 4.73 -8.15
C ASN A 244 12.59 3.81 -7.99
N LEU A 245 11.88 3.89 -6.85
CA LEU A 245 10.65 3.12 -6.62
C LEU A 245 9.58 3.42 -7.68
N PHE A 246 9.39 4.69 -8.04
CA PHE A 246 8.47 5.09 -9.10
C PHE A 246 8.82 4.41 -10.43
N GLN A 247 10.08 4.51 -10.86
CA GLN A 247 10.52 3.93 -12.13
C GLN A 247 10.32 2.42 -12.15
N LEU A 248 10.65 1.75 -11.05
CA LEU A 248 10.50 0.31 -10.93
C LEU A 248 9.04 -0.14 -11.05
N ARG A 249 8.14 0.50 -10.30
CA ARG A 249 6.69 0.18 -10.33
C ARG A 249 6.05 0.56 -11.67
N ALA A 250 6.46 1.70 -12.25
CA ALA A 250 5.98 2.12 -13.57
C ALA A 250 6.48 1.22 -14.71
N GLN A 251 7.67 0.61 -14.57
CA GLN A 251 8.17 -0.38 -15.52
C GLN A 251 7.44 -1.71 -15.35
N ALA A 252 7.30 -2.21 -14.11
CA ALA A 252 6.58 -3.46 -13.82
C ALA A 252 5.13 -3.43 -14.31
N ALA A 253 4.44 -2.29 -14.16
CA ALA A 253 3.11 -2.09 -14.73
C ALA A 253 3.12 -2.17 -16.27
N ARG A 254 4.06 -1.49 -16.95
CA ARG A 254 4.17 -1.53 -18.41
C ARG A 254 4.50 -2.93 -18.96
N ASP A 255 5.40 -3.65 -18.30
CA ASP A 255 5.78 -5.01 -18.70
C ASP A 255 4.58 -5.97 -18.56
N SER A 256 3.79 -5.79 -17.51
CA SER A 256 2.55 -6.56 -17.30
C SER A 256 1.49 -6.25 -18.35
N GLU A 257 1.35 -4.98 -18.78
CA GLU A 257 0.47 -4.59 -19.89
C GLU A 257 0.92 -5.21 -21.22
N ALA A 258 2.21 -5.09 -21.56
CA ALA A 258 2.75 -5.60 -22.80
C ALA A 258 2.56 -7.11 -22.93
N MET A 259 2.89 -7.86 -21.87
CA MET A 259 2.71 -9.32 -21.85
C MET A 259 1.22 -9.72 -21.91
N ASN A 260 0.30 -8.91 -21.38
CA ASN A 260 -1.13 -9.15 -21.54
C ASN A 260 -1.61 -8.86 -22.97
N CYS A 261 -1.10 -7.81 -23.62
CA CYS A 261 -1.38 -7.53 -25.02
C CYS A 261 -0.87 -8.64 -25.97
N GLU A 262 0.30 -9.22 -25.69
CA GLU A 262 0.82 -10.37 -26.45
C GLU A 262 -0.07 -11.61 -26.32
N LEU A 263 -0.56 -11.91 -25.12
CA LEU A 263 -1.52 -13.01 -24.88
C LEU A 263 -2.83 -12.79 -25.65
N THR A 264 -3.35 -11.56 -25.68
CA THR A 264 -4.60 -11.24 -26.41
C THR A 264 -4.43 -11.24 -27.93
N ASN A 265 -3.26 -10.85 -28.44
CA ASN A 265 -2.99 -10.82 -29.88
C ASN A 265 -2.60 -12.21 -30.43
N GLY A 266 -2.17 -13.14 -29.58
CA GLY A 266 -1.93 -14.54 -29.94
C GLY A 266 -3.20 -15.40 -30.08
N GLN A 267 -4.36 -14.88 -29.70
CA GLN A 267 -5.66 -15.55 -29.77
C GLN A 267 -6.74 -14.73 -30.49
N SER A 268 -6.36 -13.85 -31.42
CA SER A 268 -7.35 -13.26 -32.34
C SER A 268 -7.63 -14.23 -33.49
N ASP A 269 -8.21 -15.39 -33.18
CA ASP A 269 -9.02 -16.07 -34.19
C ASP A 269 -10.22 -15.15 -34.44
N GLU A 270 -10.20 -14.47 -35.58
CA GLU A 270 -11.23 -13.55 -36.01
C GLU A 270 -12.57 -14.30 -36.04
N LEU A 271 -13.43 -14.05 -35.05
CA LEU A 271 -14.74 -14.69 -34.94
C LEU A 271 -15.56 -14.41 -36.20
N LYS A 272 -15.82 -15.45 -36.98
CA LYS A 272 -16.65 -15.36 -38.19
C LYS A 272 -18.06 -15.85 -37.88
N PRO A 273 -19.10 -15.21 -38.43
CA PRO A 273 -20.45 -15.74 -38.35
C PRO A 273 -20.49 -17.15 -38.96
N THR A 274 -21.17 -18.08 -38.30
CA THR A 274 -21.47 -19.39 -38.90
C THR A 274 -22.29 -19.19 -40.19
N GLN A 275 -22.18 -20.11 -41.14
CA GLN A 275 -22.82 -19.99 -42.46
C GLN A 275 -24.36 -19.86 -42.38
N ASP A 276 -24.98 -20.32 -41.30
CA ASP A 276 -26.41 -20.18 -41.01
C ASP A 276 -26.78 -18.84 -40.34
N GLY A 277 -25.80 -18.03 -39.96
CA GLY A 277 -25.97 -16.74 -39.30
C GLY A 277 -26.47 -16.81 -37.86
N LEU A 278 -26.49 -18.00 -37.26
CA LEU A 278 -27.06 -18.23 -35.92
C LEU A 278 -26.00 -18.30 -34.81
N GLY A 279 -24.71 -18.28 -35.15
CA GLY A 279 -23.59 -18.34 -34.21
C GLY A 279 -22.29 -17.74 -34.74
N TRP A 280 -21.21 -17.88 -33.97
CA TRP A 280 -19.85 -17.43 -34.29
C TRP A 280 -18.88 -18.59 -34.08
N VAL A 281 -17.87 -18.73 -34.95
CA VAL A 281 -16.85 -19.79 -34.89
C VAL A 281 -15.44 -19.21 -35.04
N CYS A 282 -14.47 -19.86 -34.40
CA CYS A 282 -13.03 -19.64 -34.57
C CYS A 282 -12.43 -20.76 -35.44
N GLY A 283 -11.65 -20.41 -36.47
CA GLY A 283 -10.93 -21.36 -37.33
C GLY A 283 -11.61 -21.76 -38.65
N GLU A 284 -10.93 -22.58 -39.47
CA GLU A 284 -11.47 -23.11 -40.73
C GLU A 284 -12.56 -24.17 -40.49
N ASP A 285 -13.67 -24.06 -41.22
CA ASP A 285 -14.90 -24.84 -41.08
C ASP A 285 -14.61 -26.36 -40.96
N ILE A 286 -15.01 -26.99 -39.84
CA ILE A 286 -15.13 -28.44 -39.75
C ILE A 286 -16.36 -28.85 -40.56
N ASP A 287 -16.14 -29.38 -41.76
CA ASP A 287 -17.18 -29.97 -42.61
C ASP A 287 -17.73 -31.26 -41.97
N VAL A 288 -18.89 -31.15 -41.32
CA VAL A 288 -19.58 -32.25 -40.62
C VAL A 288 -20.25 -33.25 -41.60
N THR A 289 -19.87 -33.27 -42.88
CA THR A 289 -20.48 -34.19 -43.88
C THR A 289 -19.58 -35.32 -44.37
N ARG A 290 -18.36 -35.49 -43.86
CA ARG A 290 -17.53 -36.70 -44.14
C ARG A 290 -17.57 -37.71 -43.00
N THR A 291 -18.39 -38.74 -43.19
CA THR A 291 -18.19 -40.06 -42.57
C THR A 291 -16.95 -40.70 -43.19
N GLU A 292 -15.83 -40.75 -42.48
CA GLU A 292 -14.73 -41.66 -42.77
C GLU A 292 -14.55 -42.65 -41.61
N GLU A 293 -14.49 -43.93 -41.98
CA GLU A 293 -14.43 -45.12 -41.12
C GLU A 293 -13.11 -45.20 -40.32
N PRO A 294 -13.06 -45.97 -39.21
CA PRO A 294 -11.87 -46.02 -38.37
C PRO A 294 -10.82 -46.96 -38.98
N GLU A 295 -9.77 -46.41 -39.60
CA GLU A 295 -8.55 -47.17 -39.89
C GLU A 295 -7.60 -47.14 -38.68
N VAL A 296 -7.32 -48.33 -38.16
CA VAL A 296 -6.25 -48.60 -37.20
C VAL A 296 -4.95 -48.80 -37.97
N LEU A 297 -3.90 -48.01 -37.69
CA LEU A 297 -2.52 -48.43 -37.93
C LEU A 297 -1.58 -47.92 -36.83
N GLU A 298 -0.63 -48.78 -36.47
CA GLU A 298 0.08 -48.86 -35.20
C GLU A 298 1.28 -47.90 -35.03
N LYS A 299 1.46 -47.49 -33.75
CA LYS A 299 2.69 -47.23 -32.98
C LYS A 299 3.94 -46.69 -33.70
N SER A 300 4.42 -45.56 -33.19
CA SER A 300 5.81 -45.49 -32.71
C SER A 300 5.91 -44.63 -31.45
N THR A 301 6.37 -45.27 -30.38
CA THR A 301 6.76 -44.68 -29.10
C THR A 301 8.10 -43.99 -29.27
N THR A 302 8.17 -42.69 -28.96
CA THR A 302 9.36 -42.04 -28.43
C THR A 302 8.91 -40.97 -27.45
N ASP A 303 9.15 -41.26 -26.17
CA ASP A 303 9.28 -40.39 -25.01
C ASP A 303 9.01 -38.89 -25.25
N ASP A 304 7.84 -38.42 -24.78
CA ASP A 304 7.65 -37.03 -24.37
C ASP A 304 7.27 -37.04 -22.90
N GLU A 305 8.20 -36.53 -22.08
CA GLU A 305 8.06 -36.38 -20.65
C GLU A 305 6.89 -35.44 -20.34
N ASN A 306 6.07 -35.84 -19.34
CA ASN A 306 5.02 -35.07 -18.67
C ASN A 306 5.11 -33.54 -18.85
N LYS A 307 4.44 -33.00 -19.88
CA LYS A 307 3.84 -31.67 -19.79
C LYS A 307 2.45 -31.88 -19.21
N GLU A 308 2.30 -31.59 -17.92
CA GLU A 308 0.98 -31.38 -17.33
C GLU A 308 0.28 -30.30 -18.17
N GLU A 309 -0.76 -30.69 -18.92
CA GLU A 309 -1.68 -29.72 -19.51
C GLU A 309 -2.28 -28.91 -18.35
N LYS A 310 -1.80 -27.67 -18.23
CA LYS A 310 -2.29 -26.72 -17.24
C LYS A 310 -3.79 -26.53 -17.46
N SER A 311 -4.59 -26.66 -16.40
CA SER A 311 -6.04 -26.56 -16.59
C SER A 311 -6.43 -25.13 -16.99
N LEU A 312 -7.49 -24.97 -17.78
CA LEU A 312 -8.01 -23.64 -18.14
C LEU A 312 -8.34 -22.79 -16.89
N GLU A 313 -8.67 -23.44 -15.77
CA GLU A 313 -8.90 -22.76 -14.48
C GLU A 313 -7.59 -22.19 -13.90
N ASP A 314 -6.48 -22.90 -14.04
CA ASP A 314 -5.15 -22.41 -13.64
C ASP A 314 -4.69 -21.27 -14.54
N GLU A 315 -4.92 -21.35 -15.86
CA GLU A 315 -4.60 -20.27 -16.80
C GLU A 315 -5.41 -19.00 -16.52
N ILE A 316 -6.71 -19.13 -16.25
CA ILE A 316 -7.57 -18.00 -15.84
C ILE A 316 -7.11 -17.44 -14.49
N GLY A 317 -6.77 -18.31 -13.53
CA GLY A 317 -6.24 -17.91 -12.23
C GLY A 317 -4.95 -17.09 -12.34
N GLU A 318 -4.01 -17.52 -13.20
CA GLU A 318 -2.77 -16.79 -13.47
C GLU A 318 -3.00 -15.47 -14.18
N ALA A 319 -3.89 -15.43 -15.17
CA ALA A 319 -4.26 -14.20 -15.86
C ALA A 319 -4.89 -13.18 -14.89
N LEU A 320 -5.76 -13.62 -13.99
CA LEU A 320 -6.37 -12.80 -12.95
C LEU A 320 -5.33 -12.29 -11.94
N GLN A 321 -4.43 -13.16 -11.48
CA GLN A 321 -3.37 -12.76 -10.56
C GLN A 321 -2.44 -11.71 -11.19
N LYS A 322 -2.09 -11.91 -12.46
CA LYS A 322 -1.25 -10.97 -13.22
C LYS A 322 -1.93 -9.63 -13.47
N ALA A 323 -3.24 -9.63 -13.76
CA ALA A 323 -4.02 -8.41 -13.85
C ALA A 323 -4.09 -7.68 -12.49
N GLY A 324 -4.26 -8.42 -11.39
CA GLY A 324 -4.18 -7.86 -10.04
C GLY A 324 -2.82 -7.21 -9.75
N LYS A 325 -1.72 -7.91 -10.09
CA LYS A 325 -0.36 -7.40 -9.90
C LYS A 325 -0.09 -6.13 -10.70
N HIS A 326 -0.50 -6.09 -11.97
CA HIS A 326 -0.46 -4.89 -12.80
C HIS A 326 -1.15 -3.70 -12.11
N MET A 327 -2.36 -3.91 -11.59
CA MET A 327 -3.12 -2.87 -10.94
C MET A 327 -2.43 -2.36 -9.67
N GLU A 328 -1.84 -3.26 -8.88
CA GLU A 328 -1.05 -2.89 -7.71
C GLU A 328 0.15 -2.01 -8.10
N ASP A 329 0.96 -2.43 -9.07
CA ASP A 329 2.14 -1.69 -9.51
C ASP A 329 1.77 -0.32 -10.09
N SER A 330 0.71 -0.25 -10.90
CA SER A 330 0.18 1.00 -11.45
C SER A 330 -0.31 1.95 -10.37
N MET A 331 -1.02 1.44 -9.35
CA MET A 331 -1.52 2.25 -8.24
C MET A 331 -0.38 2.75 -7.37
N VAL A 332 0.58 1.89 -7.00
CA VAL A 332 1.76 2.29 -6.21
C VAL A 332 2.58 3.35 -6.96
N ALA A 333 2.86 3.15 -8.26
CA ALA A 333 3.56 4.14 -9.09
C ALA A 333 2.84 5.49 -9.07
N SER A 334 1.51 5.49 -9.13
CA SER A 334 0.69 6.70 -9.09
C SER A 334 0.74 7.43 -7.75
N TYR A 335 0.75 6.70 -6.63
CA TYR A 335 0.92 7.29 -5.30
C TYR A 335 2.32 7.91 -5.13
N VAL A 336 3.36 7.24 -5.61
CA VAL A 336 4.73 7.80 -5.58
C VAL A 336 4.81 9.03 -6.49
N ALA A 337 4.19 9.02 -7.67
CA ALA A 337 4.13 10.18 -8.54
C ALA A 337 3.39 11.37 -7.91
N LEU A 338 2.30 11.12 -7.17
CA LEU A 338 1.60 12.15 -6.38
C LEU A 338 2.51 12.74 -5.32
N LEU A 339 3.20 11.89 -4.55
CA LEU A 339 4.14 12.33 -3.53
C LEU A 339 5.27 13.18 -4.12
N LEU A 340 5.90 12.73 -5.21
CA LEU A 340 6.92 13.51 -5.94
C LEU A 340 6.36 14.84 -6.45
N GLY A 341 5.11 14.86 -6.93
CA GLY A 341 4.40 16.07 -7.32
C GLY A 341 4.18 17.03 -6.15
N CYS A 342 3.82 16.54 -4.97
CA CYS A 342 3.73 17.36 -3.75
C CYS A 342 5.09 17.97 -3.37
N LEU A 343 6.19 17.23 -3.53
CA LEU A 343 7.54 17.74 -3.26
C LEU A 343 7.98 18.81 -4.27
N ALA A 344 7.56 18.68 -5.54
CA ALA A 344 7.88 19.62 -6.61
C ALA A 344 7.05 20.92 -6.56
N LYS A 345 5.86 20.85 -5.96
CA LYS A 345 4.92 21.97 -5.86
C LYS A 345 5.56 23.18 -5.15
N ASP A 346 5.55 24.31 -5.85
CA ASP A 346 6.07 25.60 -5.38
C ASP A 346 7.54 25.56 -4.90
N ASN A 347 8.36 24.61 -5.40
CA ASN A 347 9.77 24.47 -5.00
C ASN A 347 10.69 24.11 -6.19
N ASN A 348 11.31 25.14 -6.78
CA ASN A 348 12.24 24.99 -7.91
C ASN A 348 13.46 24.10 -7.62
N ALA A 349 13.96 24.08 -6.38
CA ALA A 349 15.10 23.24 -6.02
C ALA A 349 14.73 21.76 -6.07
N ASN A 350 13.56 21.41 -5.50
CA ASN A 350 13.02 20.06 -5.57
C ASN A 350 12.66 19.67 -7.01
N GLN A 351 12.09 20.60 -7.80
CA GLN A 351 11.82 20.36 -9.22
C GLN A 351 13.10 19.99 -9.98
N ASN A 352 14.19 20.74 -9.79
CA ASN A 352 15.46 20.44 -10.44
C ASN A 352 16.03 19.10 -9.98
N LEU A 353 15.97 18.80 -8.69
CA LEU A 353 16.42 17.52 -8.13
C LEU A 353 15.65 16.34 -8.73
N ILE A 354 14.31 16.38 -8.70
CA ILE A 354 13.47 15.30 -9.21
C ILE A 354 13.67 15.15 -10.72
N ARG A 355 13.72 16.26 -11.46
CA ARG A 355 13.94 16.25 -12.92
C ARG A 355 15.25 15.57 -13.30
N GLN A 356 16.34 15.83 -12.58
CA GLN A 356 17.65 15.21 -12.84
C GLN A 356 17.67 13.70 -12.58
N LEU A 357 16.76 13.21 -11.73
CA LEU A 357 16.63 11.80 -11.39
C LEU A 357 15.67 11.04 -12.31
N LEU A 358 14.82 11.75 -13.06
CA LEU A 358 13.86 11.15 -13.99
C LEU A 358 14.50 10.87 -15.36
N PRO A 359 13.97 9.87 -16.11
CA PRO A 359 14.39 9.63 -17.48
C PRO A 359 14.15 10.89 -18.33
N GLU A 360 15.02 11.13 -19.31
CA GLU A 360 14.91 12.25 -20.25
C GLU A 360 14.91 13.66 -19.62
N ASN A 361 15.20 13.77 -18.31
CA ASN A 361 15.19 15.03 -17.57
C ASN A 361 13.89 15.84 -17.72
N ASN A 362 12.73 15.17 -17.70
CA ASN A 362 11.41 15.81 -17.76
C ASN A 362 10.40 15.12 -16.83
N PHE A 363 9.21 15.71 -16.68
CA PHE A 363 8.14 15.22 -15.81
C PHE A 363 7.07 14.40 -16.55
N ASP A 364 7.24 14.13 -17.85
CA ASP A 364 6.19 13.56 -18.68
C ASP A 364 5.76 12.17 -18.20
N VAL A 365 6.71 11.36 -17.73
CA VAL A 365 6.42 10.03 -17.18
C VAL A 365 5.52 10.13 -15.94
N LEU A 366 5.80 11.06 -15.01
CA LEU A 366 4.93 11.30 -13.85
C LEU A 366 3.54 11.78 -14.28
N ILE A 367 3.49 12.75 -15.20
CA ILE A 367 2.24 13.33 -15.69
C ILE A 367 1.35 12.27 -16.35
N ASN A 368 1.94 11.40 -17.17
CA ASN A 368 1.20 10.35 -17.87
C ASN A 368 0.67 9.29 -16.89
N THR A 369 1.48 8.86 -15.91
CA THR A 369 1.01 7.96 -14.84
C THR A 369 -0.15 8.57 -14.07
N LEU A 370 -0.06 9.84 -13.66
CA LEU A 370 -1.13 10.53 -12.93
C LEU A 370 -2.40 10.73 -13.76
N LYS A 371 -2.30 10.96 -15.07
CA LYS A 371 -3.47 11.04 -15.96
C LYS A 371 -4.21 9.70 -16.05
N THR A 372 -3.47 8.61 -16.20
CA THR A 372 -4.04 7.25 -16.20
C THR A 372 -4.73 6.96 -14.88
N PHE A 373 -4.07 7.29 -13.77
CA PHE A 373 -4.63 7.13 -12.42
C PHE A 373 -5.90 7.96 -12.21
N LEU A 374 -5.90 9.22 -12.64
CA LEU A 374 -7.07 10.09 -12.58
C LEU A 374 -8.24 9.52 -13.39
N GLY A 375 -7.97 8.99 -14.59
CA GLY A 375 -8.97 8.30 -15.40
C GLY A 375 -9.58 7.11 -14.65
N PHE A 376 -8.74 6.28 -14.04
CA PHE A 376 -9.17 5.15 -13.22
C PHE A 376 -10.01 5.58 -12.00
N MET A 377 -9.57 6.60 -11.26
CA MET A 377 -10.30 7.10 -10.07
C MET A 377 -11.67 7.67 -10.43
N LYS A 378 -11.79 8.35 -11.58
CA LYS A 378 -13.08 8.85 -12.09
C LYS A 378 -14.05 7.71 -12.43
N LEU A 379 -13.53 6.56 -12.88
CA LEU A 379 -14.34 5.37 -13.17
C LEU A 379 -14.79 4.62 -11.92
N THR A 380 -13.93 4.51 -10.90
CA THR A 380 -14.18 3.63 -9.74
C THR A 380 -14.81 4.33 -8.54
N SER A 381 -14.44 5.58 -8.27
CA SER A 381 -14.77 6.24 -7.00
C SER A 381 -15.75 7.40 -7.14
N GLY A 382 -16.05 7.85 -8.36
CA GLY A 382 -16.92 9.01 -8.61
C GLY A 382 -16.44 10.32 -7.97
N THR A 383 -15.22 10.34 -7.42
CA THR A 383 -14.60 11.52 -6.82
C THR A 383 -14.04 12.42 -7.91
N THR A 384 -13.99 13.73 -7.64
CA THR A 384 -13.63 14.73 -8.66
C THR A 384 -12.14 14.69 -9.04
N GLY A 385 -11.28 14.04 -8.25
CA GLY A 385 -9.85 13.92 -8.53
C GLY A 385 -9.10 15.26 -8.56
N GLN A 386 -9.69 16.34 -8.01
CA GLN A 386 -9.18 17.70 -8.11
C GLN A 386 -7.76 17.87 -7.57
N ALA A 387 -7.39 17.16 -6.51
CA ALA A 387 -6.02 17.19 -5.98
C ALA A 387 -5.01 16.66 -7.01
N ILE A 388 -5.34 15.54 -7.68
CA ILE A 388 -4.52 14.93 -8.72
C ILE A 388 -4.40 15.88 -9.93
N GLU A 389 -5.51 16.49 -10.35
CA GLU A 389 -5.53 17.49 -11.44
C GLU A 389 -4.61 18.68 -11.15
N LYS A 390 -4.68 19.23 -9.92
CA LYS A 390 -3.79 20.31 -9.48
C LYS A 390 -2.32 19.91 -9.56
N ILE A 391 -1.96 18.70 -9.09
CA ILE A 391 -0.58 18.22 -9.15
C ILE A 391 -0.13 18.00 -10.60
N ILE A 392 -0.98 17.47 -11.47
CA ILE A 392 -0.69 17.36 -12.91
C ILE A 392 -0.37 18.73 -13.50
N ASP A 393 -1.17 19.75 -13.19
CA ASP A 393 -0.96 21.10 -13.71
C ASP A 393 0.30 21.77 -13.14
N VAL A 394 0.64 21.50 -11.87
CA VAL A 394 1.93 21.90 -11.29
C VAL A 394 3.07 21.30 -12.10
N LEU A 395 3.06 19.98 -12.33
CA LEU A 395 4.14 19.28 -13.03
C LEU A 395 4.30 19.72 -14.49
N LYS A 396 3.21 20.04 -15.20
CA LYS A 396 3.28 20.60 -16.57
C LYS A 396 3.99 21.95 -16.63
N ASN A 397 3.93 22.71 -15.55
CA ASN A 397 4.53 24.06 -15.45
C ASN A 397 5.95 24.04 -14.87
N CYS A 398 6.48 22.87 -14.50
CA CYS A 398 7.81 22.71 -13.92
C CYS A 398 8.90 22.70 -14.99
#